data_AF-A0A948M1B4-F1
#
_entry.id   AF-A0A948M1B4-F1
#
_cell.length_a   1.000
_cell.length_b   1.000
_cell.length_c   1.000
_cell.angle_alpha   90.00
_cell.angle_beta   90.00
_cell.angle_gamma   90.00
#
_symmetry.space_group_name_H-M   'P 1'
#
loop_
_entity.id
_entity.type
_entity.pdbx_description
1 polymer ?
#
loop_
_entity_poly.entity_id
_entity_poly.type
_entity_poly.pdbx_seq_one_letter_code
_entity_poly.pdbx_strand_id
1 'polypeptide(L)'
;MRYGEFLGAVRHKQRLIAYRDVHAADRHAPPRMRLRFIDLHRLLTPYFSVRFFEQLRAVTPLALMLAAFLTLLLRSDVREAESIAIGIVMVMVGLMFFMEGVKHGLMPFSEHIGYALPEKAPTAVVLMVAIILGAMATFAEPAVGALRAAGARVSAAEAPLLYLMLNGRADALVAAVGLGVGLAVAVGMLRYVMGWRLKVLALLTLVPALGLTIFAATDPLLAPLLGLAWDCGAITTGPVTVPLVLSLGIGVAASSGRGDSPLSGFGLVTLASLFPVVSVLLLGIILKGEAAGVTAAAVAAAVVPMVPVSPPPVPQVLDALRAIVPLVLFLWFVQRVGLRQRLRNRDVLAYGIVLAILGMAVFNLGLTTGLVALGDQAGSGIPLAFGGAGVKPLYPYVVGVVLTLGFALLLGYGATVAEPALAAMGATVENLTDGAFRKRLLVRAVAIGVGFGTTIGVARIIFGWPVVWLVLAGYAVAVVLTLLSTEDYVNLAWDSGGVTTGPVTVPLILALGAGLGEATGARDGFGILAMASVGPIISVLGVGLWVRHAARRRKAREQ
;
A
#
# COMPACT_ATOMS: atom_id res chain seq x y z
N MET A 1 -52.93 2.81 12.62
CA MET A 1 -52.72 3.06 14.07
C MET A 1 -52.99 4.53 14.33
N ARG A 2 -53.89 4.85 15.26
CA ARG A 2 -54.13 6.25 15.66
C ARG A 2 -52.90 6.73 16.44
N TYR A 3 -52.56 8.03 16.35
CA TYR A 3 -51.38 8.61 17.02
C TYR A 3 -51.35 8.31 18.55
N GLY A 4 -52.53 8.22 19.18
CA GLY A 4 -52.65 7.82 20.59
C GLY A 4 -52.29 6.35 20.88
N GLU A 5 -52.53 5.43 19.95
CA GLU A 5 -52.12 4.02 20.07
C GLU A 5 -50.61 3.86 19.90
N PHE A 6 -50.02 4.65 18.99
CA PHE A 6 -48.57 4.72 18.84
C PHE A 6 -47.89 5.26 20.11
N LEU A 7 -48.41 6.35 20.69
CA LEU A 7 -47.91 6.87 21.97
C LEU A 7 -48.12 5.88 23.13
N GLY A 8 -49.20 5.10 23.11
CA GLY A 8 -49.46 4.03 24.07
C GLY A 8 -48.46 2.87 23.94
N ALA A 9 -48.12 2.49 22.71
CA ALA A 9 -47.14 1.43 22.43
C ALA A 9 -45.69 1.87 22.70
N VAL A 10 -45.38 3.17 22.54
CA VAL A 10 -44.05 3.76 22.76
C VAL A 10 -43.84 4.23 24.21
N ARG A 11 -44.91 4.33 25.02
CA ARG A 11 -44.80 4.58 26.47
C ARG A 11 -44.18 3.36 27.15
N HIS A 12 -42.85 3.33 27.20
CA HIS A 12 -42.13 2.46 28.12
C HIS A 12 -42.71 2.65 29.52
N LYS A 13 -43.15 1.56 30.16
CA LYS A 13 -43.50 1.55 31.59
C LYS A 13 -42.25 1.93 32.39
N GLN A 14 -42.05 3.21 32.62
CA GLN A 14 -40.96 3.71 33.42
C GLN A 14 -41.29 3.42 34.88
N ARG A 15 -40.52 2.51 35.48
CA ARG A 15 -40.55 2.30 36.93
C ARG A 15 -39.64 3.35 37.54
N LEU A 16 -40.22 4.30 38.28
CA LEU A 16 -39.47 5.26 39.07
C LEU A 16 -38.75 4.49 40.18
N ILE A 17 -37.43 4.43 40.10
CA ILE A 17 -36.55 3.82 41.10
C ILE A 17 -35.97 4.97 41.94
N ALA A 18 -36.01 4.86 43.27
CA ALA A 18 -35.44 5.89 44.12
C ALA A 18 -33.91 5.94 43.93
N TYR A 19 -33.32 7.14 43.94
CA TYR A 19 -31.88 7.33 43.70
C TYR A 19 -30.98 6.47 44.62
N ARG A 20 -31.44 6.19 45.84
CA ARG A 20 -30.78 5.30 46.80
C ARG A 20 -30.71 3.84 46.34
N ASP A 21 -31.72 3.36 45.62
CA ASP A 21 -31.79 1.98 45.14
C ASP A 21 -30.88 1.79 43.92
N VAL A 22 -30.72 2.84 43.11
CA VAL A 22 -29.71 2.91 42.02
C VAL A 22 -28.29 2.91 42.60
N HIS A 23 -28.03 3.71 43.64
CA HIS A 23 -26.74 3.72 44.36
C HIS A 23 -26.45 2.44 45.15
N ALA A 24 -27.49 1.72 45.59
CA ALA A 24 -27.35 0.41 46.24
C ALA A 24 -27.04 -0.70 45.21
N ALA A 25 -27.58 -0.59 44.00
CA ALA A 25 -27.25 -1.47 42.88
C ALA A 25 -25.82 -1.25 42.38
N ASP A 26 -25.33 -0.01 42.29
CA ASP A 26 -23.94 0.32 41.90
C ASP A 26 -22.89 -0.20 42.91
N ARG A 27 -23.26 -0.36 44.18
CA ARG A 27 -22.39 -0.99 45.19
C ARG A 27 -22.21 -2.49 44.98
N HIS A 28 -23.13 -3.14 44.28
CA HIS A 28 -22.97 -4.51 43.83
C HIS A 28 -22.27 -4.48 42.49
N ALA A 29 -20.93 -4.38 42.50
CA ALA A 29 -20.15 -4.61 41.30
C ALA A 29 -20.67 -5.90 40.65
N PRO A 30 -21.14 -5.87 39.38
CA PRO A 30 -21.67 -7.06 38.74
C PRO A 30 -20.61 -8.16 38.87
N PRO A 31 -20.98 -9.38 39.32
CA PRO A 31 -20.01 -10.44 39.52
C PRO A 31 -19.22 -10.58 38.22
N ARG A 32 -17.88 -10.56 38.30
CA ARG A 32 -17.00 -10.71 37.13
C ARG A 32 -17.49 -11.94 36.37
N MET A 33 -18.09 -11.74 35.20
CA MET A 33 -18.61 -12.84 34.39
C MET A 33 -17.45 -13.79 34.12
N ARG A 34 -17.48 -14.97 34.75
CA ARG A 34 -16.59 -16.07 34.40
C ARG A 34 -17.08 -16.58 33.05
N LEU A 35 -16.51 -16.02 31.98
CA LEU A 35 -16.73 -16.49 30.62
C LEU A 35 -16.37 -17.98 30.58
N ARG A 36 -17.34 -18.83 30.25
CA ARG A 36 -17.04 -20.24 29.99
C ARG A 36 -16.35 -20.32 28.64
N PHE A 37 -15.59 -21.38 28.39
CA PHE A 37 -14.94 -21.60 27.10
C PHE A 37 -15.92 -21.53 25.91
N ILE A 38 -17.17 -21.96 26.11
CA ILE A 38 -18.25 -21.90 25.12
C ILE A 38 -18.67 -20.45 24.83
N ASP A 39 -18.74 -19.60 25.86
CA ASP A 39 -19.07 -18.17 25.70
C ASP A 39 -17.94 -17.43 24.99
N LEU A 40 -16.69 -17.78 25.32
CA LEU A 40 -15.49 -17.27 24.65
C LEU A 40 -15.49 -17.65 23.16
N HIS A 41 -15.75 -18.93 22.83
CA HIS A 41 -15.88 -19.38 21.45
C HIS A 41 -17.03 -18.67 20.73
N ARG A 42 -18.20 -18.52 21.35
CA ARG A 42 -19.34 -17.81 20.74
C ARG A 42 -19.07 -16.34 20.46
N LEU A 43 -18.22 -15.69 21.26
CA LEU A 43 -17.83 -14.29 21.07
C LEU A 43 -16.68 -14.12 20.06
N LEU A 44 -15.65 -14.97 20.15
CA LEU A 44 -14.44 -14.86 19.32
C LEU A 44 -14.61 -15.45 17.93
N THR A 45 -15.31 -16.57 17.78
CA THR A 45 -15.43 -17.26 16.49
C THR A 45 -16.04 -16.38 15.40
N PRO A 46 -17.15 -15.64 15.62
CA PRO A 46 -17.69 -14.76 14.57
C PRO A 46 -16.73 -13.64 14.18
N TYR A 47 -15.97 -13.12 15.15
CA TYR A 47 -15.03 -12.03 14.94
C TYR A 47 -13.80 -12.49 14.13
N PHE A 48 -13.16 -13.59 14.55
CA PHE A 48 -12.02 -14.15 13.83
C PHE A 48 -12.42 -14.74 12.48
N SER A 49 -13.58 -15.41 12.38
CA SER A 49 -13.99 -16.04 11.13
C SER A 49 -14.18 -15.01 10.02
N VAL A 50 -14.85 -13.89 10.30
CA VAL A 50 -15.07 -12.85 9.29
C VAL A 50 -13.74 -12.29 8.77
N ARG A 51 -12.83 -11.96 9.69
CA ARG A 51 -11.50 -11.44 9.34
C ARG A 51 -10.63 -12.45 8.59
N PHE A 52 -10.65 -13.71 9.00
CA PHE A 52 -9.92 -14.77 8.33
C PHE A 52 -10.46 -15.01 6.91
N PHE A 53 -11.79 -15.04 6.73
CA PHE A 53 -12.41 -15.18 5.41
C PHE A 53 -12.16 -13.97 4.51
N GLU A 54 -12.01 -12.75 5.06
CA GLU A 54 -11.52 -11.59 4.30
C GLU A 54 -10.11 -11.87 3.75
N GLN A 55 -9.19 -12.38 4.57
CA GLN A 55 -7.83 -12.72 4.11
C GLN A 55 -7.81 -13.89 3.14
N LEU A 56 -8.66 -14.89 3.34
CA LEU A 56 -8.77 -16.05 2.45
C LEU A 56 -9.24 -15.62 1.05
N ARG A 57 -10.27 -14.77 0.99
CA ARG A 57 -10.75 -14.20 -0.28
C ARG A 57 -9.74 -13.27 -0.94
N ALA A 58 -8.84 -12.66 -0.16
CA ALA A 58 -7.80 -11.79 -0.69
C ALA A 58 -6.62 -12.61 -1.25
N VAL A 59 -6.02 -13.49 -0.45
CA VAL A 59 -4.73 -14.13 -0.77
C VAL A 59 -4.89 -15.40 -1.61
N THR A 60 -5.90 -16.23 -1.31
CA THR A 60 -6.05 -17.55 -1.96
C THR A 60 -6.26 -17.46 -3.48
N PRO A 61 -7.11 -16.56 -4.02
CA PRO A 61 -7.28 -16.47 -5.47
C PRO A 61 -5.99 -16.08 -6.20
N LEU A 62 -5.16 -15.22 -5.61
CA LEU A 62 -3.88 -14.81 -6.19
C LEU A 62 -2.91 -15.99 -6.20
N ALA A 63 -2.77 -16.69 -5.07
CA ALA A 63 -1.91 -17.86 -4.96
C ALA A 63 -2.35 -18.97 -5.94
N LEU A 64 -3.65 -19.24 -6.04
CA LEU A 64 -4.19 -20.21 -6.98
C LEU A 64 -3.96 -19.80 -8.43
N MET A 65 -4.10 -18.52 -8.76
CA MET A 65 -3.84 -18.02 -10.11
C MET A 65 -2.36 -18.17 -10.50
N LEU A 66 -1.42 -17.92 -9.58
CA LEU A 66 0.01 -18.17 -9.82
C LEU A 66 0.33 -19.66 -9.93
N ALA A 67 -0.21 -20.48 -9.04
CA ALA A 67 -0.03 -21.93 -9.10
C ALA A 67 -0.62 -22.51 -10.40
N ALA A 68 -1.79 -22.03 -10.84
CA ALA A 68 -2.40 -22.40 -12.11
C ALA A 68 -1.55 -21.93 -13.30
N PHE A 69 -0.95 -20.75 -13.23
CA PHE A 69 -0.02 -20.27 -14.26
C PHE A 69 1.21 -21.19 -14.37
N LEU A 70 1.85 -21.52 -13.25
CA LEU A 70 2.99 -22.43 -13.22
C LEU A 70 2.64 -23.83 -13.77
N THR A 71 1.53 -24.41 -13.31
CA THR A 71 1.17 -25.79 -13.62
C THR A 71 0.48 -25.96 -14.97
N LEU A 72 -0.51 -25.12 -15.30
CA LEU A 72 -1.29 -25.25 -16.53
C LEU A 72 -0.62 -24.59 -17.73
N LEU A 73 -0.07 -23.38 -17.53
CA LEU A 73 0.51 -22.61 -18.62
C LEU A 73 1.98 -22.98 -18.86
N LEU A 74 2.81 -22.94 -17.82
CA LEU A 74 4.25 -23.21 -17.97
C LEU A 74 4.60 -24.71 -17.91
N ARG A 75 3.62 -25.57 -17.57
CA ARG A 75 3.81 -27.02 -17.37
C ARG A 75 4.99 -27.33 -16.43
N SER A 76 5.13 -26.50 -15.40
CA SER A 76 6.17 -26.57 -14.38
C SER A 76 5.55 -26.93 -13.03
N ASP A 77 6.22 -27.79 -12.28
CA ASP A 77 5.81 -28.12 -10.92
C ASP A 77 6.16 -26.96 -9.97
N VAL A 78 5.26 -26.68 -9.03
CA VAL A 78 5.52 -25.72 -7.95
C VAL A 78 6.54 -26.35 -7.00
N ARG A 79 7.75 -25.80 -6.99
CA ARG A 79 8.83 -26.29 -6.11
C ARG A 79 8.48 -25.94 -4.67
N GLU A 80 8.67 -26.91 -3.77
CA GLU A 80 8.36 -26.78 -2.35
C GLU A 80 6.92 -26.36 -2.06
N ALA A 81 5.94 -26.96 -2.76
CA ALA A 81 4.53 -26.62 -2.61
C ALA A 81 4.02 -26.64 -1.15
N GLU A 82 4.55 -27.54 -0.31
CA GLU A 82 4.22 -27.58 1.12
C GLU A 82 4.72 -26.35 1.88
N SER A 83 5.96 -25.93 1.66
CA SER A 83 6.54 -24.74 2.33
C SER A 83 5.81 -23.47 1.88
N ILE A 84 5.46 -23.39 0.58
CA ILE A 84 4.69 -22.30 0.01
C ILE A 84 3.27 -22.26 0.59
N ALA A 85 2.60 -23.41 0.70
CA ALA A 85 1.26 -23.48 1.28
C ALA A 85 1.25 -23.04 2.76
N ILE A 86 2.21 -23.51 3.55
CA ILE A 86 2.41 -23.07 4.94
C ILE A 86 2.69 -21.56 4.96
N GLY A 87 3.57 -21.06 4.10
CA GLY A 87 3.89 -19.65 3.97
C GLY A 87 2.66 -18.79 3.68
N ILE A 88 1.80 -19.21 2.73
CA ILE A 88 0.54 -18.52 2.40
C ILE A 88 -0.40 -18.48 3.62
N VAL A 89 -0.54 -19.58 4.36
CA VAL A 89 -1.35 -19.60 5.59
C VAL A 89 -0.78 -18.64 6.64
N MET A 90 0.54 -18.59 6.79
CA MET A 90 1.22 -17.64 7.68
C MET A 90 1.00 -16.20 7.24
N VAL A 91 1.03 -15.89 5.94
CA VAL A 91 0.67 -14.56 5.41
C VAL A 91 -0.76 -14.20 5.82
N MET A 92 -1.71 -15.11 5.63
CA MET A 92 -3.12 -14.84 5.95
C MET A 92 -3.32 -14.56 7.44
N VAL A 93 -2.73 -15.38 8.32
CA VAL A 93 -2.82 -15.20 9.78
C VAL A 93 -2.07 -13.96 10.24
N GLY A 94 -0.86 -13.76 9.72
CA GLY A 94 -0.01 -12.61 10.04
C GLY A 94 -0.66 -11.29 9.63
N LEU A 95 -1.17 -11.21 8.39
CA LEU A 95 -1.86 -10.03 7.88
C LEU A 95 -3.15 -9.74 8.67
N MET A 96 -3.89 -10.79 9.06
CA MET A 96 -5.08 -10.64 9.90
C MET A 96 -4.74 -9.97 11.24
N PHE A 97 -3.78 -10.50 11.98
CA PHE A 97 -3.35 -9.93 13.26
C PHE A 97 -2.74 -8.54 13.08
N PHE A 98 -1.93 -8.35 12.05
CA PHE A 98 -1.30 -7.08 11.75
C PHE A 98 -2.33 -5.98 11.50
N MET A 99 -3.26 -6.20 10.58
CA MET A 99 -4.29 -5.21 10.24
C MET A 99 -5.20 -4.90 11.42
N GLU A 100 -5.52 -5.88 12.26
CA GLU A 100 -6.31 -5.66 13.47
C GLU A 100 -5.52 -4.86 14.51
N GLY A 101 -4.22 -5.12 14.63
CA GLY A 101 -3.31 -4.38 15.49
C GLY A 101 -3.14 -2.92 15.06
N VAL A 102 -3.01 -2.66 13.75
CA VAL A 102 -2.95 -1.29 13.21
C VAL A 102 -4.29 -0.56 13.44
N LYS A 103 -5.44 -1.22 13.22
CA LYS A 103 -6.78 -0.63 13.36
C LYS A 103 -7.12 -0.20 14.78
N HIS A 104 -6.83 -1.03 15.78
CA HIS A 104 -7.12 -0.69 17.19
C HIS A 104 -5.95 -0.01 17.91
N GLY A 105 -4.74 -0.17 17.39
CA GLY A 105 -3.52 0.38 17.96
C GLY A 105 -3.16 1.73 17.35
N LEU A 106 -2.62 1.71 16.13
CA LEU A 106 -1.96 2.87 15.51
C LEU A 106 -2.96 3.92 14.97
N MET A 107 -4.05 3.52 14.31
CA MET A 107 -4.97 4.47 13.64
C MET A 107 -5.69 5.43 14.62
N PRO A 108 -6.27 4.97 15.74
CA PRO A 108 -6.95 5.89 16.68
C PRO A 108 -5.94 6.85 17.32
N PHE A 109 -4.69 6.41 17.43
CA PHE A 109 -3.59 7.19 17.95
C PHE A 109 -3.22 8.34 17.01
N SER A 110 -3.05 8.05 15.70
CA SER A 110 -2.78 9.08 14.69
C SER A 110 -3.95 10.02 14.47
N GLU A 111 -5.19 9.52 14.48
CA GLU A 111 -6.40 10.34 14.39
C GLU A 111 -6.47 11.35 15.55
N HIS A 112 -6.23 10.88 16.78
CA HIS A 112 -6.23 11.73 17.97
C HIS A 112 -5.12 12.79 17.91
N ILE A 113 -3.92 12.44 17.45
CA ILE A 113 -2.87 13.44 17.20
C ILE A 113 -3.32 14.44 16.15
N GLY A 114 -3.87 13.97 15.02
CA GLY A 114 -4.32 14.83 13.93
C GLY A 114 -5.38 15.83 14.39
N TYR A 115 -6.29 15.40 15.25
CA TYR A 115 -7.32 16.27 15.81
C TYR A 115 -6.76 17.26 16.85
N ALA A 116 -5.98 16.78 17.82
CA ALA A 116 -5.60 17.60 18.98
C ALA A 116 -4.34 18.44 18.79
N LEU A 117 -3.45 18.09 17.86
CA LEU A 117 -2.16 18.75 17.68
C LEU A 117 -2.29 20.15 17.04
N PRO A 118 -3.11 20.37 15.99
CA PRO A 118 -3.30 21.69 15.40
C PRO A 118 -3.88 22.72 16.37
N GLU A 119 -4.69 22.28 17.35
CA GLU A 119 -5.28 23.17 18.36
C GLU A 119 -4.28 23.60 19.45
N LYS A 120 -3.24 22.80 19.69
CA LYS A 120 -2.37 22.94 20.88
C LYS A 120 -0.94 23.35 20.56
N ALA A 121 -0.51 23.19 19.32
CA ALA A 121 0.88 23.39 18.91
C ALA A 121 0.96 24.36 17.71
N PRO A 122 2.02 25.16 17.61
CA PRO A 122 2.23 26.00 16.44
C PRO A 122 2.42 25.12 15.19
N THR A 123 2.07 25.65 14.02
CA THR A 123 2.14 24.94 12.73
C THR A 123 3.51 24.30 12.49
N ALA A 124 4.61 24.95 12.90
CA ALA A 124 5.96 24.39 12.77
C ALA A 124 6.14 23.06 13.51
N VAL A 125 5.57 22.92 14.71
CA VAL A 125 5.63 21.67 15.50
C VAL A 125 4.73 20.62 14.86
N VAL A 126 3.56 21.00 14.37
CA VAL A 126 2.66 20.10 13.62
C VAL A 126 3.37 19.52 12.41
N LEU A 127 4.04 20.36 11.62
CA LEU A 127 4.79 19.95 10.43
C LEU A 127 6.00 19.07 10.80
N MET A 128 6.76 19.42 11.84
CA MET A 128 7.88 18.58 12.31
C MET A 128 7.39 17.18 12.72
N VAL A 129 6.31 17.11 13.50
CA VAL A 129 5.70 15.84 13.90
C VAL A 129 5.22 15.07 12.67
N ALA A 130 4.60 15.74 11.70
CA ALA A 130 4.15 15.12 10.45
C ALA A 130 5.31 14.53 9.64
N ILE A 131 6.44 15.23 9.53
CA ILE A 131 7.64 14.74 8.83
C ILE A 131 8.15 13.46 9.50
N ILE A 132 8.36 13.52 10.82
CA ILE A 132 8.89 12.36 11.57
C ILE A 132 7.89 11.20 11.49
N LEU A 133 6.60 11.48 11.63
CA LEU A 133 5.58 10.43 11.58
C LEU A 133 5.56 9.73 10.22
N GLY A 134 5.57 10.48 9.12
CA GLY A 134 5.57 9.90 7.76
C GLY A 134 6.84 9.08 7.49
N ALA A 135 8.00 9.57 7.93
CA ALA A 135 9.25 8.83 7.82
C ALA A 135 9.20 7.52 8.63
N MET A 136 8.80 7.56 9.90
CA MET A 136 8.71 6.38 10.76
C MET A 136 7.65 5.37 10.28
N ALA A 137 6.53 5.85 9.73
CA ALA A 137 5.51 4.98 9.13
C ALA A 137 6.07 4.17 7.95
N THR A 138 6.95 4.79 7.15
CA THR A 138 7.61 4.12 6.02
C THR A 138 8.54 3.00 6.49
N PHE A 139 9.28 3.20 7.59
CA PHE A 139 10.09 2.13 8.19
C PHE A 139 9.23 0.97 8.72
N ALA A 140 7.99 1.27 9.12
CA ALA A 140 7.03 0.28 9.58
C ALA A 140 6.30 -0.44 8.43
N GLU A 141 6.58 -0.11 7.18
CA GLU A 141 5.89 -0.67 6.02
C GLU A 141 6.51 -2.01 5.57
N PRO A 142 5.78 -3.15 5.62
CA PRO A 142 6.34 -4.46 5.26
C PRO A 142 6.84 -4.54 3.82
N ALA A 143 6.19 -3.80 2.91
CA ALA A 143 6.54 -3.77 1.50
C ALA A 143 7.95 -3.22 1.23
N VAL A 144 8.46 -2.34 2.11
CA VAL A 144 9.83 -1.83 2.04
C VAL A 144 10.86 -2.93 2.36
N GLY A 145 10.51 -3.87 3.24
CA GLY A 145 11.32 -5.06 3.49
C GLY A 145 11.42 -5.98 2.27
N ALA A 146 10.29 -6.19 1.56
CA ALA A 146 10.25 -6.99 0.34
C ALA A 146 11.08 -6.37 -0.80
N LEU A 147 11.16 -5.03 -0.85
CA LEU A 147 12.01 -4.33 -1.82
C LEU A 147 13.49 -4.69 -1.68
N ARG A 148 14.00 -4.78 -0.44
CA ARG A 148 15.39 -5.19 -0.17
C ARG A 148 15.65 -6.62 -0.65
N ALA A 149 14.69 -7.53 -0.40
CA ALA A 149 14.78 -8.91 -0.85
C ALA A 149 14.79 -9.03 -2.39
N ALA A 150 13.96 -8.25 -3.09
CA ALA A 150 13.97 -8.20 -4.56
C ALA A 150 15.30 -7.64 -5.11
N GLY A 151 15.93 -6.70 -4.38
CA GLY A 151 17.19 -6.08 -4.79
C GLY A 151 18.44 -6.95 -4.70
N ALA A 152 18.39 -8.06 -3.95
CA ALA A 152 19.49 -9.02 -3.88
C ALA A 152 19.78 -9.72 -5.22
N ARG A 153 18.80 -9.74 -6.15
CA ARG A 153 18.93 -10.37 -7.48
C ARG A 153 19.38 -9.43 -8.59
N VAL A 154 19.61 -8.16 -8.27
CA VAL A 154 20.06 -7.19 -9.28
C VAL A 154 21.53 -7.42 -9.61
N SER A 155 21.85 -7.52 -10.90
CA SER A 155 23.22 -7.62 -11.40
C SER A 155 24.02 -6.34 -11.14
N ALA A 156 25.12 -6.46 -10.38
CA ALA A 156 26.05 -5.36 -10.18
C ALA A 156 26.81 -4.96 -11.46
N ALA A 157 26.94 -5.88 -12.42
CA ALA A 157 27.60 -5.63 -13.70
C ALA A 157 26.72 -4.81 -14.66
N GLU A 158 25.41 -5.06 -14.65
CA GLU A 158 24.46 -4.39 -15.55
C GLU A 158 23.92 -3.07 -14.97
N ALA A 159 23.74 -2.99 -13.65
CA ALA A 159 23.18 -1.82 -12.98
C ALA A 159 23.92 -1.51 -11.66
N PRO A 160 25.14 -0.94 -11.71
CA PRO A 160 25.99 -0.75 -10.53
C PRO A 160 25.38 0.20 -9.49
N LEU A 161 24.75 1.29 -9.93
CA LEU A 161 24.09 2.24 -9.02
C LEU A 161 22.86 1.59 -8.33
N LEU A 162 22.07 0.85 -9.10
CA LEU A 162 20.88 0.16 -8.59
C LEU A 162 21.29 -0.89 -7.53
N TYR A 163 22.34 -1.66 -7.83
CA TYR A 163 22.92 -2.62 -6.90
C TYR A 163 23.45 -1.94 -5.62
N LEU A 164 24.18 -0.83 -5.76
CA LEU A 164 24.68 -0.05 -4.62
C LEU A 164 23.52 0.42 -3.73
N MET A 165 22.44 0.94 -4.30
CA MET A 165 21.30 1.46 -3.55
C MET A 165 20.49 0.37 -2.83
N LEU A 166 20.40 -0.83 -3.42
CA LEU A 166 19.62 -1.93 -2.87
C LEU A 166 20.40 -2.82 -1.90
N ASN A 167 21.72 -2.94 -2.06
CA ASN A 167 22.56 -3.82 -1.23
C ASN A 167 23.53 -3.02 -0.36
N GLY A 168 24.35 -2.14 -0.93
CA GLY A 168 25.40 -1.40 -0.20
C GLY A 168 24.90 -0.20 0.62
N ARG A 169 23.79 0.41 0.20
CA ARG A 169 23.21 1.64 0.75
C ARG A 169 21.69 1.49 0.97
N ALA A 170 21.22 0.27 1.25
CA ALA A 170 19.80 -0.04 1.47
C ALA A 170 19.16 0.83 2.57
N ASP A 171 19.90 1.16 3.62
CA ASP A 171 19.41 2.03 4.69
C ASP A 171 19.28 3.48 4.24
N ALA A 172 20.18 3.97 3.37
CA ALA A 172 20.08 5.31 2.79
C ALA A 172 18.89 5.41 1.83
N LEU A 173 18.63 4.35 1.04
CA LEU A 173 17.43 4.26 0.20
C LEU A 173 16.16 4.35 1.03
N VAL A 174 16.02 3.52 2.07
CA VAL A 174 14.84 3.54 2.94
C VAL A 174 14.70 4.88 3.67
N ALA A 175 15.81 5.48 4.13
CA ALA A 175 15.79 6.81 4.74
C ALA A 175 15.35 7.91 3.75
N ALA A 176 15.79 7.86 2.50
CA ALA A 176 15.37 8.81 1.47
C ALA A 176 13.88 8.66 1.13
N VAL A 177 13.40 7.42 0.99
CA VAL A 177 11.98 7.12 0.79
C VAL A 177 11.16 7.65 1.98
N GLY A 178 11.58 7.35 3.21
CA GLY A 178 10.93 7.83 4.43
C GLY A 178 10.92 9.36 4.55
N LEU A 179 12.02 10.03 4.22
CA LEU A 179 12.08 11.49 4.18
C LEU A 179 11.11 12.06 3.14
N GLY A 180 11.03 11.44 1.96
CA GLY A 180 10.06 11.79 0.93
C GLY A 180 8.62 11.68 1.43
N VAL A 181 8.25 10.56 2.05
CA VAL A 181 6.92 10.39 2.66
C VAL A 181 6.69 11.42 3.77
N GLY A 182 7.66 11.65 4.65
CA GLY A 182 7.57 12.66 5.71
C GLY A 182 7.27 14.06 5.18
N LEU A 183 7.99 14.50 4.15
CA LEU A 183 7.73 15.78 3.47
C LEU A 183 6.34 15.80 2.82
N ALA A 184 5.92 14.70 2.19
CA ALA A 184 4.57 14.59 1.63
C ALA A 184 3.48 14.72 2.68
N VAL A 185 3.64 14.07 3.85
CA VAL A 185 2.69 14.21 4.96
C VAL A 185 2.63 15.66 5.42
N ALA A 186 3.77 16.33 5.59
CA ALA A 186 3.81 17.73 5.99
C ALA A 186 3.14 18.67 4.99
N VAL A 187 3.41 18.50 3.69
CA VAL A 187 2.73 19.27 2.62
C VAL A 187 1.24 18.95 2.58
N GLY A 188 0.85 17.70 2.79
CA GLY A 188 -0.54 17.28 2.92
C GLY A 188 -1.25 17.90 4.12
N MET A 189 -0.58 18.01 5.27
CA MET A 189 -1.11 18.72 6.44
C MET A 189 -1.28 20.21 6.16
N LEU A 190 -0.27 20.83 5.53
CA LEU A 190 -0.33 22.25 5.16
C LEU A 190 -1.47 22.52 4.18
N ARG A 191 -1.70 21.61 3.23
CA ARG A 191 -2.85 21.65 2.32
C ARG A 191 -4.18 21.70 3.09
N TYR A 192 -4.37 20.87 4.11
CA TYR A 192 -5.62 20.86 4.89
C TYR A 192 -5.81 22.12 5.72
N VAL A 193 -4.75 22.59 6.37
CA VAL A 193 -4.79 23.81 7.20
C VAL A 193 -5.05 25.06 6.35
N MET A 194 -4.45 25.13 5.16
CA MET A 194 -4.50 26.29 4.27
C MET A 194 -5.58 26.20 3.18
N GLY A 195 -6.29 25.07 3.05
CA GLY A 195 -7.34 24.87 2.05
C GLY A 195 -6.83 24.81 0.60
N TRP A 196 -5.62 24.28 0.37
CA TRP A 196 -5.04 24.23 -0.97
C TRP A 196 -5.71 23.15 -1.85
N ARG A 197 -5.89 23.47 -3.14
CA ARG A 197 -6.43 22.54 -4.14
C ARG A 197 -5.43 21.43 -4.45
N LEU A 198 -5.90 20.17 -4.52
CA LEU A 198 -5.01 19.04 -4.76
C LEU A 198 -4.40 19.12 -6.16
N LYS A 199 -5.17 19.53 -7.18
CA LYS A 199 -4.67 19.63 -8.55
C LYS A 199 -3.37 20.43 -8.65
N VAL A 200 -3.30 21.54 -7.94
CA VAL A 200 -2.12 22.43 -7.96
C VAL A 200 -0.94 21.72 -7.31
N LEU A 201 -1.14 21.07 -6.16
CA LEU A 201 -0.07 20.35 -5.45
C LEU A 201 0.40 19.10 -6.20
N ALA A 202 -0.52 18.34 -6.78
CA ALA A 202 -0.21 17.19 -7.62
C ALA A 202 0.62 17.62 -8.83
N LEU A 203 0.25 18.70 -9.52
CA LEU A 203 1.04 19.21 -10.65
C LEU A 203 2.40 19.78 -10.21
N LEU A 204 2.43 20.53 -9.11
CA LEU A 204 3.66 21.13 -8.57
C LEU A 204 4.69 20.07 -8.14
N THR A 205 4.24 18.89 -7.73
CA THR A 205 5.11 17.77 -7.31
C THR A 205 5.43 16.83 -8.47
N LEU A 206 4.46 16.59 -9.35
CA LEU A 206 4.63 15.73 -10.52
C LEU A 206 5.59 16.33 -11.56
N VAL A 207 5.51 17.64 -11.84
CA VAL A 207 6.38 18.27 -12.85
C VAL A 207 7.87 18.12 -12.50
N PRO A 208 8.33 18.42 -11.27
CA PRO A 208 9.69 18.10 -10.84
C PRO A 208 10.02 16.61 -10.91
N ALA A 209 9.10 15.72 -10.52
CA ALA A 209 9.33 14.28 -10.58
C ALA A 209 9.56 13.80 -12.03
N LEU A 210 8.75 14.27 -12.99
CA LEU A 210 8.91 13.97 -14.41
C LEU A 210 10.16 14.63 -14.99
N GLY A 211 10.47 15.87 -14.59
CA GLY A 211 11.69 16.57 -14.98
C GLY A 211 12.95 15.83 -14.54
N LEU A 212 13.00 15.38 -13.28
CA LEU A 212 14.08 14.53 -12.75
C LEU A 212 14.12 13.16 -13.43
N THR A 213 12.96 12.59 -13.80
CA THR A 213 12.89 11.34 -14.55
C THR A 213 13.51 11.49 -15.94
N ILE A 214 13.21 12.59 -16.64
CA ILE A 214 13.83 12.92 -17.95
C ILE A 214 15.33 13.14 -17.78
N PHE A 215 15.74 13.85 -16.74
CA PHE A 215 17.16 14.07 -16.45
C PHE A 215 17.90 12.76 -16.16
N ALA A 216 17.34 11.88 -15.33
CA ALA A 216 17.92 10.58 -15.04
C ALA A 216 17.88 9.62 -16.25
N ALA A 217 16.97 9.85 -17.22
CA ALA A 217 16.91 9.07 -18.46
C ALA A 217 18.10 9.33 -19.40
N THR A 218 18.69 10.53 -19.36
CA THR A 218 19.81 10.88 -20.25
C THR A 218 21.14 10.29 -19.78
N ASP A 219 21.19 9.79 -18.55
CA ASP A 219 22.39 9.25 -17.93
C ASP A 219 22.33 7.70 -17.86
N PRO A 220 23.27 6.98 -18.51
CA PRO A 220 23.29 5.52 -18.51
C PRO A 220 23.36 4.88 -17.11
N LEU A 221 23.93 5.56 -16.11
CA LEU A 221 24.00 5.04 -14.73
C LEU A 221 22.69 5.23 -13.96
N LEU A 222 21.93 6.30 -14.27
CA LEU A 222 20.67 6.61 -13.59
C LEU A 222 19.47 5.96 -14.27
N ALA A 223 19.54 5.65 -15.56
CA ALA A 223 18.41 5.08 -16.31
C ALA A 223 17.84 3.78 -15.70
N PRO A 224 18.65 2.80 -15.21
CA PRO A 224 18.13 1.60 -14.54
C PRO A 224 17.45 1.88 -13.18
N LEU A 225 17.75 3.02 -12.54
CA LEU A 225 17.16 3.42 -11.27
C LEU A 225 15.69 3.86 -11.42
N LEU A 226 15.29 4.29 -12.63
CA LEU A 226 13.99 4.90 -12.85
C LEU A 226 12.82 3.97 -12.51
N GLY A 227 12.92 2.68 -12.85
CA GLY A 227 11.89 1.70 -12.48
C GLY A 227 11.72 1.60 -10.97
N LEU A 228 12.84 1.50 -10.24
CA LEU A 228 12.85 1.46 -8.78
C LEU A 228 12.28 2.75 -8.17
N ALA A 229 12.67 3.92 -8.67
CA ALA A 229 12.23 5.19 -8.13
C ALA A 229 10.71 5.35 -8.17
N TRP A 230 10.08 4.99 -9.29
CA TRP A 230 8.62 5.05 -9.43
C TRP A 230 7.90 3.93 -8.68
N ASP A 231 8.49 2.73 -8.59
CA ASP A 231 7.96 1.65 -7.75
C ASP A 231 8.00 2.02 -6.26
N CYS A 232 9.05 2.70 -5.79
CA CYS A 232 9.14 3.21 -4.41
C CYS A 232 7.96 4.11 -4.03
N GLY A 233 7.50 4.97 -4.95
CA GLY A 233 6.30 5.77 -4.74
C GLY A 233 5.03 4.94 -4.55
N ALA A 234 4.95 3.78 -5.18
CA ALA A 234 3.82 2.86 -5.04
C ALA A 234 3.97 2.00 -3.75
N ILE A 235 5.20 1.67 -3.35
CA ILE A 235 5.49 0.88 -2.14
C ILE A 235 5.13 1.63 -0.85
N THR A 236 5.28 2.96 -0.84
CA THR A 236 5.03 3.80 0.35
C THR A 236 3.56 3.97 0.70
N THR A 237 2.63 3.51 -0.14
CA THR A 237 1.20 3.58 0.09
C THR A 237 0.62 2.26 0.62
N GLY A 238 1.36 1.59 1.49
CA GLY A 238 0.99 0.30 2.05
C GLY A 238 0.06 0.33 3.28
N PRO A 239 -0.19 -0.84 3.90
CA PRO A 239 -1.13 -1.04 5.00
C PRO A 239 -0.84 -0.28 6.29
N VAL A 240 0.38 0.25 6.50
CA VAL A 240 0.67 1.07 7.68
C VAL A 240 0.52 2.54 7.35
N THR A 241 1.19 2.98 6.29
CA THR A 241 1.30 4.40 5.96
C THR A 241 -0.05 4.97 5.55
N VAL A 242 -0.82 4.28 4.70
CA VAL A 242 -2.12 4.82 4.24
C VAL A 242 -3.10 5.04 5.40
N PRO A 243 -3.40 4.04 6.25
CA PRO A 243 -4.37 4.26 7.31
C PRO A 243 -3.89 5.26 8.37
N LEU A 244 -2.59 5.26 8.70
CA LEU A 244 -2.01 6.17 9.68
C LEU A 244 -2.08 7.62 9.18
N VAL A 245 -1.71 7.85 7.92
CA VAL A 245 -1.65 9.21 7.40
C VAL A 245 -3.03 9.71 6.95
N LEU A 246 -3.91 8.83 6.48
CA LEU A 246 -5.31 9.15 6.22
C LEU A 246 -6.02 9.53 7.53
N SER A 247 -5.87 8.74 8.60
CA SER A 247 -6.46 9.07 9.90
C SER A 247 -5.91 10.36 10.50
N LEU A 248 -4.60 10.61 10.35
CA LEU A 248 -4.02 11.91 10.69
C LEU A 248 -4.67 13.05 9.88
N GLY A 249 -4.81 12.87 8.56
CA GLY A 249 -5.42 13.86 7.65
C GLY A 249 -6.89 14.15 7.98
N ILE A 250 -7.67 13.11 8.29
CA ILE A 250 -9.06 13.24 8.75
C ILE A 250 -9.12 14.02 10.06
N GLY A 251 -8.25 13.71 11.04
CA GLY A 251 -8.17 14.45 12.31
C GLY A 251 -7.85 15.94 12.11
N VAL A 252 -6.88 16.26 11.26
CA VAL A 252 -6.51 17.66 10.97
C VAL A 252 -7.62 18.39 10.21
N ALA A 253 -8.25 17.74 9.24
CA ALA A 253 -9.38 18.32 8.50
C ALA A 253 -10.58 18.60 9.42
N ALA A 254 -10.88 17.68 10.34
CA ALA A 254 -11.98 17.84 11.30
C ALA A 254 -11.74 18.99 12.29
N SER A 255 -10.49 19.20 12.74
CA SER A 255 -10.14 20.33 13.62
C SER A 255 -10.09 21.68 12.90
N SER A 256 -9.76 21.70 11.61
CA SER A 256 -9.56 22.95 10.85
C SER A 256 -10.84 23.58 10.31
N GLY A 257 -11.94 22.82 10.19
CA GLY A 257 -13.27 23.33 9.78
C GLY A 257 -13.36 23.90 8.35
N ARG A 258 -12.35 23.69 7.50
CA ARG A 258 -12.18 24.32 6.17
C ARG A 258 -12.40 23.37 4.96
N GLY A 259 -13.13 22.28 5.14
CA GLY A 259 -13.45 21.34 4.05
C GLY A 259 -14.86 21.52 3.51
N ASP A 260 -15.03 22.17 2.35
CA ASP A 260 -16.34 22.36 1.70
C ASP A 260 -16.99 21.05 1.19
N SER A 261 -16.22 19.95 1.13
CA SER A 261 -16.66 18.62 0.67
C SER A 261 -16.16 17.53 1.63
N PRO A 262 -16.97 16.51 1.96
CA PRO A 262 -16.52 15.37 2.76
C PRO A 262 -15.35 14.60 2.12
N LEU A 263 -15.18 14.71 0.80
CA LEU A 263 -14.08 14.12 0.05
C LEU A 263 -12.79 14.96 0.09
N SER A 264 -12.82 16.13 0.72
CA SER A 264 -11.64 17.00 0.87
C SER A 264 -10.53 16.34 1.69
N GLY A 265 -10.86 15.36 2.55
CA GLY A 265 -9.90 14.56 3.31
C GLY A 265 -9.01 13.64 2.46
N PHE A 266 -9.34 13.42 1.18
CA PHE A 266 -8.52 12.64 0.24
C PHE A 266 -7.48 13.53 -0.47
N GLY A 267 -6.36 12.95 -0.89
CA GLY A 267 -5.27 13.56 -1.66
C GLY A 267 -3.92 13.56 -0.93
N LEU A 268 -3.87 13.10 0.33
CA LEU A 268 -2.59 12.97 1.03
C LEU A 268 -1.82 11.74 0.53
N VAL A 269 -2.50 10.62 0.32
CA VAL A 269 -1.89 9.38 -0.21
C VAL A 269 -1.18 9.64 -1.54
N THR A 270 -1.77 10.48 -2.38
CA THR A 270 -1.16 10.96 -3.63
C THR A 270 0.21 11.63 -3.43
N LEU A 271 0.33 12.54 -2.47
CA LEU A 271 1.60 13.20 -2.20
C LEU A 271 2.62 12.20 -1.66
N ALA A 272 2.16 11.25 -0.83
CA ALA A 272 2.99 10.20 -0.25
C ALA A 272 3.55 9.21 -1.29
N SER A 273 3.03 9.20 -2.53
CA SER A 273 3.62 8.45 -3.64
C SER A 273 4.54 9.27 -4.54
N LEU A 274 4.32 10.58 -4.71
CA LEU A 274 5.14 11.42 -5.60
C LEU A 274 6.46 11.89 -4.98
N PHE A 275 6.46 12.29 -3.70
CA PHE A 275 7.69 12.76 -3.05
C PHE A 275 8.78 11.67 -2.94
N PRO A 276 8.47 10.41 -2.60
CA PRO A 276 9.49 9.36 -2.58
C PRO A 276 10.19 9.17 -3.93
N VAL A 277 9.50 9.34 -5.06
CA VAL A 277 10.11 9.29 -6.40
C VAL A 277 11.21 10.35 -6.51
N VAL A 278 10.88 11.60 -6.14
CA VAL A 278 11.83 12.71 -6.14
C VAL A 278 13.01 12.41 -5.21
N SER A 279 12.74 11.96 -3.99
CA SER A 279 13.79 11.65 -3.00
C SER A 279 14.72 10.53 -3.45
N VAL A 280 14.21 9.48 -4.08
CA VAL A 280 15.03 8.36 -4.59
C VAL A 280 15.88 8.81 -5.78
N LEU A 281 15.33 9.61 -6.70
CA LEU A 281 16.10 10.13 -7.83
C LEU A 281 17.21 11.09 -7.37
N LEU A 282 16.92 11.95 -6.39
CA LEU A 282 17.94 12.83 -5.79
C LEU A 282 19.05 12.02 -5.10
N LEU A 283 18.68 10.97 -4.35
CA LEU A 283 19.67 10.07 -3.75
C LEU A 283 20.53 9.38 -4.82
N GLY A 284 19.93 8.93 -5.92
CA GLY A 284 20.66 8.35 -7.05
C GLY A 284 21.69 9.31 -7.64
N ILE A 285 21.33 10.59 -7.79
CA ILE A 285 22.24 11.64 -8.27
C ILE A 285 23.41 11.84 -7.29
N ILE A 286 23.15 11.84 -5.98
CA ILE A 286 24.18 11.98 -4.94
C ILE A 286 25.15 10.79 -4.94
N LEU A 287 24.63 9.56 -5.04
CA LEU A 287 25.42 8.33 -4.97
C LEU A 287 26.05 7.93 -6.31
N LYS A 288 25.73 8.63 -7.40
CA LYS A 288 26.30 8.36 -8.74
C LYS A 288 27.83 8.32 -8.73
N GLY A 289 28.47 9.20 -7.95
CA GLY A 289 29.93 9.25 -7.82
C GLY A 289 30.53 8.00 -7.15
N GLU A 290 29.82 7.43 -6.17
CA GLU A 290 30.23 6.18 -5.49
C GLU A 290 30.03 4.96 -6.40
N ALA A 291 28.95 4.95 -7.20
CA ALA A 291 28.61 3.83 -8.08
C ALA A 291 29.63 3.56 -9.19
N ALA A 292 30.37 4.59 -9.64
CA ALA A 292 31.41 4.44 -10.65
C ALA A 292 32.58 3.54 -10.20
N GLY A 293 32.79 3.37 -8.89
CA GLY A 293 33.82 2.49 -8.32
C GLY A 293 33.36 1.05 -8.03
N VAL A 294 32.06 0.76 -8.14
CA VAL A 294 31.47 -0.52 -7.72
C VAL A 294 31.78 -1.66 -8.69
N THR A 295 32.00 -1.36 -9.97
CA THR A 295 32.31 -2.36 -11.01
C THR A 295 33.60 -3.14 -10.74
N ALA A 296 34.60 -2.53 -10.11
CA ALA A 296 35.87 -3.19 -9.76
C ALA A 296 35.78 -4.08 -8.50
N ALA A 297 34.94 -3.69 -7.53
CA ALA A 297 34.77 -4.44 -6.27
C ALA A 297 33.73 -5.57 -6.37
N ALA A 298 32.67 -5.40 -7.19
CA ALA A 298 31.61 -6.38 -7.35
C ALA A 298 32.07 -7.65 -8.10
N VAL A 299 32.99 -7.51 -9.06
CA VAL A 299 33.62 -8.65 -9.75
C VAL A 299 34.50 -9.47 -8.79
N ALA A 300 35.10 -8.86 -7.77
CA ALA A 300 35.87 -9.55 -6.75
C ALA A 300 35.00 -10.27 -5.70
N ALA A 301 33.79 -9.75 -5.39
CA ALA A 301 32.86 -10.33 -4.41
C ALA A 301 32.02 -11.50 -4.97
N ALA A 302 31.88 -11.60 -6.30
CA ALA A 302 31.13 -12.67 -6.99
C ALA A 302 31.75 -14.09 -6.83
N VAL A 303 32.89 -14.22 -6.16
CA VAL A 303 33.60 -15.50 -5.92
C VAL A 303 33.18 -16.16 -4.59
N VAL A 304 32.35 -15.51 -3.76
CA VAL A 304 31.85 -16.13 -2.53
C VAL A 304 30.57 -16.92 -2.83
N PRO A 305 30.57 -18.26 -2.72
CA PRO A 305 29.37 -19.05 -2.94
C PRO A 305 28.29 -18.67 -1.92
N MET A 306 27.12 -18.31 -2.43
CA MET A 306 25.94 -18.03 -1.62
C MET A 306 25.48 -19.31 -0.94
N VAL A 307 25.82 -19.47 0.34
CA VAL A 307 25.22 -20.52 1.17
C VAL A 307 23.75 -20.15 1.38
N PRO A 308 22.78 -21.00 0.99
CA PRO A 308 21.37 -20.76 1.26
C PRO A 308 21.11 -21.07 2.74
N VAL A 309 21.54 -20.16 3.61
CA VAL A 309 21.12 -20.19 5.01
C VAL A 309 19.72 -19.59 5.00
N SER A 310 18.70 -20.43 5.07
CA SER A 310 17.39 -19.99 5.56
C SER A 310 17.66 -19.17 6.83
N PRO A 311 17.39 -17.85 6.85
CA PRO A 311 17.65 -17.10 8.06
C PRO A 311 16.83 -17.76 9.18
N PRO A 312 17.40 -17.94 10.39
CA PRO A 312 16.62 -18.45 11.51
C PRO A 312 15.34 -17.60 11.69
N PRO A 313 14.30 -18.05 12.40
CA PRO A 313 13.09 -17.24 12.62
C PRO A 313 13.34 -15.96 13.45
N VAL A 314 14.49 -15.85 14.11
CA VAL A 314 14.84 -14.76 15.06
C VAL A 314 15.02 -13.36 14.43
N PRO A 315 15.64 -13.18 13.24
CA PRO A 315 15.80 -11.86 12.61
C PRO A 315 14.47 -11.21 12.25
N GLN A 316 13.45 -11.97 11.87
CA GLN A 316 12.18 -11.40 11.40
C GLN A 316 11.33 -10.82 12.53
N VAL A 317 11.38 -11.44 13.72
CA VAL A 317 10.77 -10.86 14.94
C VAL A 317 11.50 -9.57 15.33
N LEU A 318 12.84 -9.57 15.24
CA LEU A 318 13.64 -8.36 15.50
C LEU A 318 13.36 -7.25 14.48
N ASP A 319 13.15 -7.59 13.21
CA ASP A 319 12.80 -6.63 12.16
C ASP A 319 11.40 -6.04 12.42
N ALA A 320 10.44 -6.88 12.82
CA ALA A 320 9.10 -6.41 13.20
C ALA A 320 9.13 -5.49 14.43
N LEU A 321 9.96 -5.81 15.43
CA LEU A 321 10.17 -4.96 16.60
C LEU A 321 10.83 -3.62 16.22
N ARG A 322 11.89 -3.65 15.41
CA ARG A 322 12.60 -2.45 14.93
C ARG A 322 11.71 -1.57 14.05
N ALA A 323 10.74 -2.16 13.36
CA ALA A 323 9.77 -1.45 12.55
C ALA A 323 8.70 -0.74 13.39
N ILE A 324 8.01 -1.46 14.28
CA ILE A 324 6.80 -0.95 14.96
C ILE A 324 7.13 -0.20 16.26
N VAL A 325 8.10 -0.68 17.05
CA VAL A 325 8.37 -0.11 18.38
C VAL A 325 8.79 1.36 18.30
N PRO A 326 9.72 1.78 17.41
CA PRO A 326 10.09 3.18 17.30
C PRO A 326 8.94 4.10 16.91
N LEU A 327 8.07 3.65 15.99
CA LEU A 327 6.86 4.40 15.61
C LEU A 327 5.92 4.58 16.81
N VAL A 328 5.64 3.51 17.55
CA VAL A 328 4.79 3.54 18.75
C VAL A 328 5.39 4.42 19.85
N LEU A 329 6.69 4.36 20.08
CA LEU A 329 7.38 5.19 21.08
C LEU A 329 7.33 6.66 20.69
N PHE A 330 7.54 6.99 19.42
CA PHE A 330 7.42 8.35 18.91
C PHE A 330 6.01 8.88 19.09
N LEU A 331 5.01 8.10 18.69
CA LEU A 331 3.60 8.39 18.89
C LEU A 331 3.30 8.67 20.37
N TRP A 332 3.68 7.75 21.26
CA TRP A 332 3.54 7.91 22.71
C TRP A 332 4.21 9.18 23.24
N PHE A 333 5.40 9.51 22.74
CA PHE A 333 6.12 10.73 23.10
C PHE A 333 5.36 11.98 22.68
N VAL A 334 4.89 12.07 21.44
CA VAL A 334 4.09 13.21 20.93
C VAL A 334 2.83 13.40 21.77
N GLN A 335 2.14 12.31 22.13
CA GLN A 335 0.92 12.43 22.92
C GLN A 335 1.18 12.81 24.37
N ARG A 336 2.20 12.22 25.01
CA ARG A 336 2.52 12.49 26.42
C ARG A 336 3.15 13.87 26.61
N VAL A 337 4.10 14.24 25.76
CA VAL A 337 4.87 15.49 25.88
C VAL A 337 4.22 16.62 25.10
N GLY A 338 3.83 16.38 23.84
CA GLY A 338 3.21 17.39 22.99
C GLY A 338 1.76 17.72 23.38
N LEU A 339 0.90 16.71 23.53
CA LEU A 339 -0.53 16.93 23.83
C LEU A 339 -0.86 16.99 25.32
N ARG A 340 0.09 16.58 26.18
CA ARG A 340 -0.07 16.45 27.65
C ARG A 340 -1.32 15.68 28.07
N GLN A 341 -1.70 14.68 27.27
CA GLN A 341 -2.89 13.87 27.50
C GLN A 341 -2.53 12.43 27.85
N ARG A 342 -3.32 11.81 28.72
CA ARG A 342 -3.24 10.38 28.98
C ARG A 342 -4.06 9.64 27.92
N LEU A 343 -3.50 8.54 27.43
CA LEU A 343 -4.23 7.58 26.61
C LEU A 343 -5.51 7.13 27.28
N ARG A 344 -6.65 7.37 26.61
CA ARG A 344 -7.92 6.70 26.89
C ARG A 344 -7.79 5.28 26.33
N ASN A 345 -8.17 4.25 27.10
CA ASN A 345 -8.10 2.83 26.71
C ASN A 345 -6.68 2.29 26.44
N ARG A 346 -5.77 2.46 27.40
CA ARG A 346 -4.38 1.94 27.32
C ARG A 346 -4.31 0.44 27.01
N ASP A 347 -5.25 -0.33 27.54
CA ASP A 347 -5.27 -1.79 27.39
C ASP A 347 -5.56 -2.19 25.93
N VAL A 348 -6.47 -1.46 25.26
CA VAL A 348 -6.81 -1.68 23.84
C VAL A 348 -5.63 -1.28 22.95
N LEU A 349 -4.95 -0.17 23.27
CA LEU A 349 -3.76 0.25 22.55
C LEU A 349 -2.63 -0.78 22.70
N ALA A 350 -2.34 -1.23 23.93
CA ALA A 350 -1.32 -2.23 24.19
C ALA A 350 -1.62 -3.55 23.48
N TYR A 351 -2.88 -3.98 23.51
CA TYR A 351 -3.37 -5.12 22.73
C TYR A 351 -3.11 -4.94 21.23
N GLY A 352 -3.48 -3.78 20.66
CA GLY A 352 -3.26 -3.48 19.25
C GLY A 352 -1.79 -3.51 18.85
N ILE A 353 -0.90 -2.92 19.67
CA ILE A 353 0.55 -2.90 19.41
C ILE A 353 1.14 -4.31 19.45
N VAL A 354 0.83 -5.10 20.49
CA VAL A 354 1.33 -6.48 20.62
C VAL A 354 0.86 -7.33 19.44
N LEU A 355 -0.41 -7.19 19.06
CA LEU A 355 -0.98 -7.90 17.92
C LEU A 355 -0.35 -7.47 16.59
N ALA A 356 -0.02 -6.19 16.42
CA ALA A 356 0.66 -5.69 15.24
C ALA A 356 2.08 -6.26 15.11
N ILE A 357 2.86 -6.30 16.20
CA ILE A 357 4.22 -6.86 16.21
C ILE A 357 4.19 -8.36 15.88
N LEU A 358 3.31 -9.12 16.55
CA LEU A 358 3.19 -10.56 16.31
C LEU A 358 2.69 -10.84 14.89
N GLY A 359 1.70 -10.08 14.42
CA GLY A 359 1.18 -10.17 13.06
C GLY A 359 2.24 -9.89 12.01
N MET A 360 3.01 -8.80 12.14
CA MET A 360 4.07 -8.42 11.21
C MET A 360 5.18 -9.49 11.16
N ALA A 361 5.58 -10.06 12.30
CA ALA A 361 6.59 -11.11 12.33
C ALA A 361 6.15 -12.37 11.56
N VAL A 362 4.93 -12.87 11.86
CA VAL A 362 4.36 -14.05 11.17
C VAL A 362 4.13 -13.77 9.68
N PHE A 363 3.69 -12.55 9.36
CA PHE A 363 3.46 -12.10 7.99
C PHE A 363 4.75 -12.07 7.17
N ASN A 364 5.83 -11.46 7.69
CA ASN A 364 7.12 -11.41 7.00
C ASN A 364 7.71 -12.81 6.78
N LEU A 365 7.56 -13.70 7.75
CA LEU A 365 7.95 -15.11 7.62
C LEU A 365 7.20 -15.77 6.47
N GLY A 366 5.87 -15.69 6.50
CA GLY A 366 5.02 -16.27 5.45
C GLY A 366 5.23 -15.64 4.07
N LEU A 367 5.53 -14.34 4.00
CA LEU A 367 5.79 -13.65 2.74
C LEU A 367 7.01 -14.23 2.04
N THR A 368 8.11 -14.39 2.78
CA THR A 368 9.39 -14.88 2.23
C THR A 368 9.30 -16.34 1.77
N THR A 369 8.67 -17.21 2.55
CA THR A 369 8.55 -18.65 2.21
C THR A 369 7.39 -18.96 1.27
N GLY A 370 6.36 -18.12 1.23
CA GLY A 370 5.14 -18.33 0.45
C GLY A 370 5.08 -17.49 -0.81
N LEU A 371 4.50 -16.30 -0.71
CA LEU A 371 4.09 -15.49 -1.87
C LEU A 371 5.27 -14.95 -2.69
N VAL A 372 6.37 -14.55 -2.04
CA VAL A 372 7.57 -14.08 -2.74
C VAL A 372 8.21 -15.23 -3.51
N ALA A 373 8.33 -16.41 -2.89
CA ALA A 373 8.85 -17.61 -3.56
C ALA A 373 7.97 -18.02 -4.75
N LEU A 374 6.64 -17.98 -4.59
CA LEU A 374 5.71 -18.30 -5.68
C LEU A 374 5.76 -17.28 -6.82
N GLY A 375 5.86 -15.99 -6.51
CA GLY A 375 6.04 -14.92 -7.50
C GLY A 375 7.35 -15.04 -8.26
N ASP A 376 8.44 -15.38 -7.56
CA ASP A 376 9.76 -15.60 -8.14
C ASP A 376 9.78 -16.79 -9.11
N GLN A 377 9.17 -17.92 -8.72
CA GLN A 377 9.02 -19.07 -9.60
C GLN A 377 8.18 -18.72 -10.83
N ALA A 378 7.09 -17.96 -10.65
CA ALA A 378 6.26 -17.51 -11.77
C ALA A 378 7.05 -16.57 -12.70
N GLY A 379 7.86 -15.65 -12.15
CA GLY A 379 8.63 -14.67 -12.91
C GLY A 379 9.75 -15.30 -13.72
N SER A 380 10.58 -16.12 -13.06
CA SER A 380 11.68 -16.85 -13.69
C SER A 380 11.21 -17.90 -14.70
N GLY A 381 9.98 -18.42 -14.55
CA GLY A 381 9.38 -19.37 -15.48
C GLY A 381 8.81 -18.74 -16.76
N ILE A 382 8.55 -17.44 -16.81
CA ILE A 382 7.91 -16.77 -17.96
C ILE A 382 8.66 -17.02 -19.29
N PRO A 383 10.01 -16.98 -19.38
CA PRO A 383 10.71 -17.25 -20.63
C PRO A 383 10.48 -18.64 -21.22
N LEU A 384 10.01 -19.61 -20.42
CA LEU A 384 9.58 -20.93 -20.93
C LEU A 384 8.39 -20.82 -21.88
N ALA A 385 7.54 -19.79 -21.73
CA ALA A 385 6.34 -19.63 -22.55
C ALA A 385 6.66 -19.22 -24.00
N PHE A 386 7.59 -18.29 -24.21
CA PHE A 386 7.85 -17.70 -25.54
C PHE A 386 9.29 -17.83 -26.03
N GLY A 387 10.25 -18.25 -25.19
CA GLY A 387 11.63 -18.46 -25.57
C GLY A 387 12.49 -17.25 -25.27
N GLY A 388 13.39 -17.40 -24.30
CA GLY A 388 14.39 -16.43 -23.87
C GLY A 388 15.50 -17.16 -23.10
N ALA A 389 16.71 -16.61 -23.09
CA ALA A 389 17.86 -17.14 -22.35
C ALA A 389 18.26 -18.61 -22.67
N GLY A 390 18.15 -19.02 -23.95
CA GLY A 390 18.63 -20.33 -24.41
C GLY A 390 17.73 -21.53 -24.09
N VAL A 391 16.52 -21.30 -23.54
CA VAL A 391 15.55 -22.36 -23.25
C VAL A 391 14.58 -22.56 -24.41
N LYS A 392 14.28 -23.82 -24.74
CA LYS A 392 13.33 -24.17 -25.81
C LYS A 392 11.90 -23.73 -25.39
N PRO A 393 11.21 -22.91 -26.20
CA PRO A 393 9.88 -22.42 -25.85
C PRO A 393 8.82 -23.54 -25.90
N LEU A 394 7.85 -23.48 -24.98
CA LEU A 394 6.66 -24.35 -24.99
C LEU A 394 5.64 -23.96 -26.07
N TYR A 395 5.49 -22.67 -26.34
CA TYR A 395 4.54 -22.14 -27.31
C TYR A 395 5.24 -21.33 -28.42
N PRO A 396 4.60 -21.12 -29.57
CA PRO A 396 5.07 -20.13 -30.53
C PRO A 396 5.22 -18.75 -29.85
N TYR A 397 6.27 -18.00 -30.21
CA TYR A 397 6.64 -16.74 -29.56
C TYR A 397 5.44 -15.80 -29.32
N VAL A 398 4.65 -15.54 -30.36
CA VAL A 398 3.47 -14.65 -30.28
C VAL A 398 2.43 -15.17 -29.29
N VAL A 399 2.17 -16.48 -29.30
CA VAL A 399 1.19 -17.11 -28.40
C VAL A 399 1.69 -17.05 -26.95
N GLY A 400 2.96 -17.38 -26.71
CA GLY A 400 3.56 -17.31 -25.37
C GLY A 400 3.56 -15.90 -24.79
N VAL A 401 3.86 -14.88 -25.61
CA VAL A 401 3.79 -13.48 -25.20
C VAL A 401 2.34 -13.08 -24.88
N VAL A 402 1.37 -13.38 -25.75
CA VAL A 402 -0.04 -13.05 -25.50
C VAL A 402 -0.57 -13.72 -24.23
N LEU A 403 -0.22 -14.98 -23.99
CA LEU A 403 -0.60 -15.70 -22.78
C LEU A 403 0.03 -15.07 -21.53
N THR A 404 1.30 -14.66 -21.60
CA THR A 404 1.99 -13.98 -20.50
C THR A 404 1.36 -12.62 -20.20
N LEU A 405 1.06 -11.82 -21.22
CA LEU A 405 0.43 -10.51 -21.05
C LEU A 405 -1.02 -10.63 -20.56
N GLY A 406 -1.75 -11.65 -21.04
CA GLY A 406 -3.09 -12.00 -20.55
C GLY A 406 -3.07 -12.44 -19.10
N PHE A 407 -2.06 -13.22 -18.69
CA PHE A 407 -1.83 -13.57 -17.29
C PHE A 407 -1.54 -12.33 -16.44
N ALA A 408 -0.65 -11.44 -16.88
CA ALA A 408 -0.34 -10.19 -16.17
C ALA A 408 -1.59 -9.31 -15.98
N LEU A 409 -2.48 -9.28 -16.98
CA LEU A 409 -3.77 -8.57 -16.90
C LEU A 409 -4.67 -9.15 -15.82
N LEU A 410 -4.82 -10.49 -15.80
CA LEU A 410 -5.63 -11.20 -14.82
C LEU A 410 -5.03 -11.11 -13.41
N LEU A 411 -3.70 -11.17 -13.30
CA LEU A 411 -2.97 -11.01 -12.05
C LEU A 411 -3.21 -9.63 -11.45
N GLY A 412 -2.99 -8.57 -12.23
CA GLY A 412 -3.22 -7.19 -11.80
C GLY A 412 -4.69 -6.92 -11.45
N TYR A 413 -5.63 -7.36 -12.29
CA TYR A 413 -7.06 -7.24 -12.02
C TYR A 413 -7.49 -7.99 -10.76
N GLY A 414 -7.10 -9.26 -10.64
CA GLY A 414 -7.45 -10.14 -9.53
C GLY A 414 -6.87 -9.64 -8.21
N ALA A 415 -5.60 -9.23 -8.21
CA ALA A 415 -4.93 -8.64 -7.04
C ALA A 415 -5.65 -7.39 -6.54
N THR A 416 -6.14 -6.55 -7.46
CA THR A 416 -6.83 -5.31 -7.10
C THR A 416 -8.24 -5.55 -6.58
N VAL A 417 -8.98 -6.50 -7.16
CA VAL A 417 -10.31 -6.88 -6.65
C VAL A 417 -10.20 -7.51 -5.27
N ALA A 418 -9.12 -8.26 -5.02
CA ALA A 418 -8.80 -8.88 -3.74
C ALA A 418 -8.34 -7.88 -2.66
N GLU A 419 -7.98 -6.65 -3.03
CA GLU A 419 -7.36 -5.68 -2.12
C GLU A 419 -8.35 -5.13 -1.08
N PRO A 420 -8.15 -5.42 0.23
CA PRO A 420 -9.05 -4.96 1.28
C PRO A 420 -9.07 -3.44 1.45
N ALA A 421 -7.92 -2.77 1.25
CA ALA A 421 -7.83 -1.31 1.41
C ALA A 421 -8.70 -0.58 0.37
N LEU A 422 -8.69 -1.05 -0.88
CA LEU A 422 -9.53 -0.52 -1.95
C LEU A 422 -11.02 -0.77 -1.68
N ALA A 423 -11.37 -1.95 -1.17
CA ALA A 423 -12.74 -2.27 -0.81
C ALA A 423 -13.28 -1.41 0.34
N ALA A 424 -12.42 -0.99 1.27
CA ALA A 424 -12.75 -0.06 2.35
C ALA A 424 -12.91 1.37 1.82
N MET A 425 -11.95 1.86 1.02
CA MET A 425 -12.03 3.16 0.37
C MET A 425 -13.31 3.31 -0.46
N GLY A 426 -13.67 2.29 -1.25
CA GLY A 426 -14.91 2.31 -2.02
C GLY A 426 -16.18 2.38 -1.17
N ALA A 427 -16.18 1.80 0.03
CA ALA A 427 -17.31 1.94 0.97
C ALA A 427 -17.37 3.36 1.57
N THR A 428 -16.23 3.93 1.94
CA THR A 428 -16.16 5.32 2.42
C THR A 428 -16.67 6.29 1.36
N VAL A 429 -16.23 6.12 0.11
CA VAL A 429 -16.64 6.97 -1.02
C VAL A 429 -18.13 6.81 -1.31
N GLU A 430 -18.66 5.59 -1.27
CA GLU A 430 -20.10 5.35 -1.46
C GLU A 430 -20.94 6.04 -0.37
N ASN A 431 -20.49 5.98 0.90
CA ASN A 431 -21.15 6.64 2.03
C ASN A 431 -21.06 8.16 1.95
N LEU A 432 -19.91 8.72 1.54
CA LEU A 432 -19.70 10.16 1.44
C LEU A 432 -20.36 10.79 0.20
N THR A 433 -20.77 9.98 -0.77
CA THR A 433 -21.42 10.44 -2.02
C THR A 433 -22.91 10.11 -2.08
N ASP A 434 -23.52 9.71 -0.95
CA ASP A 434 -24.91 9.25 -0.87
C ASP A 434 -25.27 8.19 -1.94
N GLY A 435 -24.32 7.29 -2.24
CA GLY A 435 -24.48 6.24 -3.24
C GLY A 435 -24.36 6.67 -4.69
N ALA A 436 -24.02 7.94 -4.99
CA ALA A 436 -23.77 8.40 -6.35
C ALA A 436 -22.58 7.69 -6.99
N PHE A 437 -21.55 7.35 -6.19
CA PHE A 437 -20.40 6.56 -6.63
C PHE A 437 -20.37 5.21 -5.91
N ARG A 438 -20.90 4.17 -6.57
CA ARG A 438 -21.00 2.82 -5.97
C ARG A 438 -19.62 2.19 -5.77
N LYS A 439 -19.42 1.51 -4.63
CA LYS A 439 -18.19 0.74 -4.34
C LYS A 439 -17.80 -0.20 -5.48
N ARG A 440 -18.77 -0.94 -6.03
CA ARG A 440 -18.52 -1.90 -7.13
C ARG A 440 -18.00 -1.24 -8.40
N LEU A 441 -18.43 0.00 -8.70
CA LEU A 441 -17.95 0.74 -9.85
C LEU A 441 -16.51 1.18 -9.62
N LEU A 442 -16.19 1.71 -8.43
CA LEU A 442 -14.81 2.11 -8.07
C LEU A 442 -13.85 0.93 -8.19
N VAL A 443 -14.15 -0.18 -7.51
CA VAL A 443 -13.27 -1.35 -7.47
C VAL A 443 -13.01 -1.90 -8.88
N ARG A 444 -14.04 -1.98 -9.73
CA ARG A 444 -13.88 -2.45 -11.11
C ARG A 444 -13.08 -1.49 -11.97
N ALA A 445 -13.33 -0.19 -11.87
CA ALA A 445 -12.58 0.82 -12.62
C ALA A 445 -11.08 0.78 -12.26
N VAL A 446 -10.79 0.74 -10.98
CA VAL A 446 -9.42 0.64 -10.45
C VAL A 446 -8.77 -0.68 -10.89
N ALA A 447 -9.46 -1.82 -10.75
CA ALA A 447 -8.92 -3.13 -11.18
C ALA A 447 -8.63 -3.23 -12.68
N ILE A 448 -9.46 -2.63 -13.53
CA ILE A 448 -9.19 -2.54 -14.98
C ILE A 448 -7.92 -1.73 -15.22
N GLY A 449 -7.79 -0.57 -14.54
CA GLY A 449 -6.61 0.27 -14.62
C GLY A 449 -5.34 -0.47 -14.20
N VAL A 450 -5.35 -1.13 -13.04
CA VAL A 450 -4.20 -1.92 -12.55
C VAL A 450 -3.88 -3.06 -13.51
N GLY A 451 -4.88 -3.79 -14.01
CA GLY A 451 -4.67 -4.89 -14.94
C GLY A 451 -3.90 -4.43 -16.18
N PHE A 452 -4.40 -3.40 -16.88
CA PHE A 452 -3.70 -2.85 -18.05
C PHE A 452 -2.33 -2.26 -17.70
N GLY A 453 -2.20 -1.57 -16.56
CA GLY A 453 -0.93 -1.05 -16.08
C GLY A 453 0.10 -2.15 -15.83
N THR A 454 -0.30 -3.23 -15.16
CA THR A 454 0.55 -4.41 -14.88
C THR A 454 0.96 -5.08 -16.18
N THR A 455 0.05 -5.22 -17.14
CA THR A 455 0.36 -5.75 -18.48
C THR A 455 1.40 -4.91 -19.21
N ILE A 456 1.28 -3.58 -19.18
CA ILE A 456 2.28 -2.67 -19.78
C ILE A 456 3.62 -2.79 -19.04
N GLY A 457 3.60 -2.90 -17.71
CA GLY A 457 4.79 -3.12 -16.88
C GLY A 457 5.52 -4.42 -17.19
N VAL A 458 4.79 -5.53 -17.35
CA VAL A 458 5.39 -6.82 -17.76
C VAL A 458 5.88 -6.77 -19.20
N ALA A 459 5.11 -6.16 -20.12
CA ALA A 459 5.53 -5.95 -21.51
C ALA A 459 6.84 -5.14 -21.60
N ARG A 460 7.03 -4.13 -20.73
CA ARG A 460 8.27 -3.36 -20.63
C ARG A 460 9.48 -4.27 -20.42
N ILE A 461 9.39 -5.21 -19.47
CA ILE A 461 10.52 -6.09 -19.12
C ILE A 461 10.77 -7.11 -20.23
N ILE A 462 9.71 -7.64 -20.86
CA ILE A 462 9.81 -8.59 -21.97
C ILE A 462 10.46 -7.95 -23.21
N PHE A 463 10.01 -6.74 -23.59
CA PHE A 463 10.48 -6.06 -24.81
C PHE A 463 11.65 -5.09 -24.57
N GLY A 464 12.11 -4.92 -23.33
CA GLY A 464 13.19 -4.00 -22.99
C GLY A 464 12.83 -2.52 -23.22
N TRP A 465 11.55 -2.14 -23.09
CA TRP A 465 11.14 -0.76 -23.31
C TRP A 465 11.65 0.18 -22.20
N PRO A 466 12.16 1.39 -22.54
CA PRO A 466 12.55 2.36 -21.52
C PRO A 466 11.35 2.80 -20.68
N VAL A 467 11.44 2.71 -19.35
CA VAL A 467 10.35 3.10 -18.43
C VAL A 467 9.94 4.55 -18.59
N VAL A 468 10.88 5.40 -18.98
CA VAL A 468 10.73 6.85 -19.13
C VAL A 468 9.55 7.18 -20.01
N TRP A 469 9.45 6.53 -21.18
CA TRP A 469 8.39 6.79 -22.14
C TRP A 469 7.03 6.32 -21.63
N LEU A 470 7.00 5.20 -20.92
CA LEU A 470 5.76 4.66 -20.34
C LEU A 470 5.23 5.55 -19.22
N VAL A 471 6.11 6.01 -18.32
CA VAL A 471 5.80 6.95 -17.24
C VAL A 471 5.36 8.29 -17.82
N LEU A 472 6.13 8.88 -18.75
CA LEU A 472 5.78 10.16 -19.36
C LEU A 472 4.45 10.11 -20.10
N ALA A 473 4.22 9.07 -20.92
CA ALA A 473 2.96 8.92 -21.65
C ALA A 473 1.78 8.71 -20.69
N GLY A 474 1.92 7.82 -19.71
CA GLY A 474 0.88 7.54 -18.72
C GLY A 474 0.51 8.78 -17.89
N TYR A 475 1.51 9.47 -17.34
CA TYR A 475 1.26 10.68 -16.55
C TYR A 475 0.83 11.88 -17.39
N ALA A 476 1.23 11.99 -18.67
CA ALA A 476 0.70 13.02 -19.56
C ALA A 476 -0.82 12.86 -19.76
N VAL A 477 -1.28 11.63 -20.00
CA VAL A 477 -2.72 11.33 -20.07
C VAL A 477 -3.40 11.63 -18.74
N ALA A 478 -2.81 11.22 -17.61
CA ALA A 478 -3.35 11.50 -16.28
C ALA A 478 -3.47 13.01 -16.00
N VAL A 479 -2.49 13.81 -16.41
CA VAL A 479 -2.51 15.29 -16.27
C VAL A 479 -3.64 15.90 -17.09
N VAL A 480 -3.78 15.52 -18.36
CA VAL A 480 -4.87 16.01 -19.22
C VAL A 480 -6.24 15.69 -18.59
N LEU A 481 -6.44 14.45 -18.15
CA LEU A 481 -7.68 14.04 -17.49
C LEU A 481 -7.92 14.75 -16.15
N THR A 482 -6.86 15.05 -15.41
CA THR A 482 -6.91 15.80 -14.14
C THR A 482 -7.37 17.23 -14.35
N LEU A 483 -6.89 17.89 -15.42
CA LEU A 483 -7.29 19.26 -15.79
C LEU A 483 -8.78 19.32 -16.18
N LEU A 484 -9.30 18.28 -16.85
CA LEU A 484 -10.69 18.19 -17.30
C LEU A 484 -11.69 17.81 -16.19
N SER A 485 -11.21 17.18 -15.11
CA SER A 485 -12.02 16.63 -14.01
C SER A 485 -12.31 17.65 -12.91
N THR A 486 -13.20 17.33 -11.96
CA THR A 486 -13.44 18.16 -10.75
C THR A 486 -12.49 17.77 -9.62
N GLU A 487 -12.28 18.63 -8.62
CA GLU A 487 -11.39 18.33 -7.47
C GLU A 487 -11.79 17.03 -6.76
N ASP A 488 -13.09 16.76 -6.56
CA ASP A 488 -13.53 15.53 -5.89
C ASP A 488 -13.10 14.25 -6.63
N TYR A 489 -13.27 14.21 -7.96
CA TYR A 489 -12.84 13.05 -8.76
C TYR A 489 -11.31 12.95 -8.86
N VAL A 490 -10.60 14.08 -8.83
CA VAL A 490 -9.13 14.10 -8.80
C VAL A 490 -8.62 13.55 -7.47
N ASN A 491 -9.15 14.04 -6.34
CA ASN A 491 -8.79 13.53 -5.00
C ASN A 491 -9.03 12.02 -4.93
N LEU A 492 -10.17 11.56 -5.44
CA LEU A 492 -10.51 10.14 -5.48
C LEU A 492 -9.55 9.34 -6.37
N ALA A 493 -9.32 9.77 -7.61
CA ALA A 493 -8.56 9.00 -8.60
C ALA A 493 -7.08 8.87 -8.23
N TRP A 494 -6.47 9.96 -7.77
CA TRP A 494 -5.06 9.96 -7.42
C TRP A 494 -4.78 9.16 -6.13
N ASP A 495 -5.67 9.22 -5.14
CA ASP A 495 -5.55 8.35 -3.96
C ASP A 495 -5.87 6.89 -4.31
N SER A 496 -6.78 6.64 -5.26
CA SER A 496 -7.10 5.27 -5.70
C SER A 496 -5.87 4.56 -6.28
N GLY A 497 -5.00 5.27 -7.00
CA GLY A 497 -3.73 4.72 -7.50
C GLY A 497 -2.82 4.23 -6.37
N GLY A 498 -2.65 5.04 -5.31
CA GLY A 498 -1.89 4.64 -4.12
C GLY A 498 -2.53 3.51 -3.30
N VAL A 499 -3.86 3.40 -3.28
CA VAL A 499 -4.55 2.35 -2.50
C VAL A 499 -4.49 0.96 -3.17
N THR A 500 -3.99 0.86 -4.40
CA THR A 500 -3.87 -0.42 -5.12
C THR A 500 -2.69 -1.29 -4.70
N THR A 501 -1.74 -0.73 -3.96
CA THR A 501 -0.49 -1.40 -3.56
C THR A 501 -0.60 -2.07 -2.20
N GLY A 502 -1.30 -3.21 -2.21
CA GLY A 502 -1.53 -4.01 -1.02
C GLY A 502 -0.28 -4.64 -0.39
N PRO A 503 -0.39 -5.05 0.89
CA PRO A 503 0.66 -5.81 1.59
C PRO A 503 1.09 -7.07 0.86
N VAL A 504 0.17 -7.69 0.13
CA VAL A 504 0.38 -8.94 -0.60
C VAL A 504 0.78 -8.69 -2.04
N THR A 505 0.13 -7.74 -2.70
CA THR A 505 0.32 -7.44 -4.13
C THR A 505 1.73 -6.91 -4.42
N VAL A 506 2.26 -6.04 -3.56
CA VAL A 506 3.57 -5.41 -3.78
C VAL A 506 4.74 -6.41 -3.73
N PRO A 507 4.95 -7.19 -2.65
CA PRO A 507 6.01 -8.18 -2.61
C PRO A 507 5.91 -9.19 -3.75
N LEU A 508 4.68 -9.57 -4.12
CA LEU A 508 4.44 -10.52 -5.19
C LEU A 508 4.84 -9.97 -6.56
N ILE A 509 4.41 -8.75 -6.91
CA ILE A 509 4.76 -8.12 -8.20
C ILE A 509 6.25 -7.83 -8.28
N LEU A 510 6.87 -7.41 -7.17
CA LEU A 510 8.33 -7.22 -7.12
C LEU A 510 9.09 -8.53 -7.34
N ALA A 511 8.64 -9.63 -6.70
CA ALA A 511 9.24 -10.94 -6.90
C ALA A 511 9.08 -11.44 -8.34
N LEU A 512 7.88 -11.26 -8.92
CA LEU A 512 7.60 -11.58 -10.32
C LEU A 512 8.49 -10.77 -11.27
N GLY A 513 8.61 -9.46 -11.05
CA GLY A 513 9.41 -8.57 -11.87
C GLY A 513 10.91 -8.85 -11.77
N ALA A 514 11.43 -9.08 -10.55
CA ALA A 514 12.81 -9.46 -10.33
C ALA A 514 13.15 -10.80 -11.02
N GLY A 515 12.33 -11.84 -10.82
CA GLY A 515 12.54 -13.15 -11.46
C GLY A 515 12.42 -13.09 -12.98
N LEU A 516 11.49 -12.28 -13.51
CA LEU A 516 11.37 -12.05 -14.95
C LEU A 516 12.58 -11.31 -15.52
N GLY A 517 13.04 -10.25 -14.84
CA GLY A 517 14.18 -9.43 -15.29
C GLY A 517 15.48 -10.23 -15.35
N GLU A 518 15.75 -11.05 -14.33
CA GLU A 518 16.89 -11.97 -14.32
C GLU A 518 16.80 -12.97 -15.48
N ALA A 519 15.62 -13.56 -15.70
CA ALA A 519 15.44 -14.60 -16.71
C ALA A 519 15.43 -14.06 -18.17
N THR A 520 15.12 -12.78 -18.39
CA THR A 520 15.20 -12.14 -19.71
C THR A 520 16.51 -11.38 -19.96
N GLY A 521 17.39 -11.26 -18.96
CA GLY A 521 18.60 -10.44 -19.05
C GLY A 521 18.30 -8.94 -19.13
N ALA A 522 17.19 -8.49 -18.53
CA ALA A 522 16.82 -7.09 -18.47
C ALA A 522 17.65 -6.38 -17.39
N ARG A 523 18.09 -5.15 -17.69
CA ARG A 523 18.89 -4.30 -16.79
C ARG A 523 18.22 -4.04 -15.43
N ASP A 524 16.88 -4.08 -15.40
CA ASP A 524 16.07 -3.96 -14.20
C ASP A 524 14.74 -4.72 -14.32
N GLY A 525 14.29 -5.33 -13.22
CA GLY A 525 12.98 -5.98 -13.09
C GLY A 525 11.89 -5.08 -12.48
N PHE A 526 12.13 -3.77 -12.41
CA PHE A 526 11.25 -2.81 -11.73
C PHE A 526 10.30 -2.11 -12.73
N GLY A 527 9.48 -1.18 -12.25
CA GLY A 527 8.56 -0.36 -13.04
C GLY A 527 7.20 -1.00 -13.33
N ILE A 528 6.95 -2.23 -12.85
CA ILE A 528 5.62 -2.84 -12.95
C ILE A 528 4.64 -2.12 -12.03
N LEU A 529 5.04 -1.84 -10.79
CA LEU A 529 4.18 -1.17 -9.81
C LEU A 529 3.91 0.28 -10.21
N ALA A 530 4.88 0.96 -10.80
CA ALA A 530 4.71 2.29 -11.39
C ALA A 530 3.56 2.32 -12.40
N MET A 531 3.54 1.38 -13.35
CA MET A 531 2.48 1.30 -14.35
C MET A 531 1.15 0.84 -13.75
N ALA A 532 1.20 -0.07 -12.78
CA ALA A 532 0.04 -0.52 -12.01
C ALA A 532 -0.62 0.60 -11.21
N SER A 533 0.13 1.62 -10.78
CA SER A 533 -0.38 2.81 -10.06
C SER A 533 -0.99 3.86 -10.99
N VAL A 534 -0.38 4.09 -12.17
CA VAL A 534 -0.87 5.08 -13.16
C VAL A 534 -2.18 4.66 -13.83
N GLY A 535 -2.34 3.36 -14.14
CA GLY A 535 -3.53 2.84 -14.80
C GLY A 535 -4.85 3.16 -14.07
N PRO A 536 -4.96 2.93 -12.74
CA PRO A 536 -6.09 3.34 -11.91
C PRO A 536 -6.42 4.82 -11.98
N ILE A 537 -5.41 5.69 -11.94
CA ILE A 537 -5.61 7.15 -11.97
C ILE A 537 -6.33 7.52 -13.27
N ILE A 538 -5.83 7.04 -14.41
CA ILE A 538 -6.42 7.25 -15.73
C ILE A 538 -7.85 6.67 -15.79
N SER A 539 -8.04 5.44 -15.31
CA SER A 539 -9.32 4.74 -15.36
C SER A 539 -10.40 5.42 -14.50
N VAL A 540 -10.08 5.79 -13.25
CA VAL A 540 -11.02 6.47 -12.35
C VAL A 540 -11.36 7.87 -12.83
N LEU A 541 -10.38 8.64 -13.35
CA LEU A 541 -10.67 9.94 -13.98
C LEU A 541 -11.59 9.78 -15.20
N GLY A 542 -11.34 8.78 -16.04
CA GLY A 542 -12.17 8.46 -17.20
C GLY A 542 -13.62 8.12 -16.80
N VAL A 543 -13.80 7.28 -15.79
CA VAL A 543 -15.12 6.94 -15.24
C VAL A 543 -15.79 8.17 -14.61
N GLY A 544 -15.05 8.99 -13.86
CA GLY A 544 -15.57 10.22 -13.26
C GLY A 544 -16.11 11.21 -14.31
N LEU A 545 -15.38 11.39 -15.42
CA LEU A 545 -15.83 12.20 -16.56
C LEU A 545 -17.07 11.60 -17.25
N TRP A 546 -17.11 10.28 -17.41
CA TRP A 546 -18.26 9.59 -18.00
C TRP A 546 -19.53 9.73 -17.15
N VAL A 547 -19.43 9.52 -15.83
CA VAL A 547 -20.54 9.68 -14.88
C VAL A 547 -21.06 11.12 -14.90
N ARG A 548 -20.17 12.11 -14.92
CA ARG A 548 -20.53 13.54 -15.03
C ARG A 548 -21.28 13.84 -16.32
N HIS A 549 -20.82 13.29 -17.45
CA HIS A 549 -21.47 13.48 -18.74
C HIS A 549 -22.86 12.84 -18.78
N ALA A 550 -22.98 11.62 -18.25
CA ALA A 550 -24.26 10.92 -18.14
C ALA A 550 -25.26 11.68 -17.26
N ALA A 551 -24.82 12.22 -16.11
CA ALA A 551 -25.66 13.01 -15.22
C ALA A 551 -26.17 14.30 -15.88
N ARG A 552 -25.32 15.00 -16.65
CA ARG A 552 -25.72 16.18 -17.43
C ARG A 552 -26.78 15.86 -18.48
N ARG A 553 -26.62 14.73 -19.19
CA ARG A 553 -27.61 14.27 -20.19
C ARG A 553 -28.97 13.90 -19.58
N ARG A 554 -28.99 13.35 -18.36
CA ARG A 554 -30.26 13.05 -17.66
C ARG A 554 -30.99 14.33 -17.27
N LYS A 555 -30.29 15.30 -16.66
CA LYS A 555 -30.87 16.62 -16.33
C LYS A 555 -31.41 17.34 -17.57
N ALA A 556 -30.69 17.27 -18.70
CA ALA A 556 -31.14 17.87 -19.96
C ALA A 556 -32.30 17.13 -20.65
N ARG A 557 -32.68 15.92 -20.18
CA ARG A 557 -33.88 15.19 -20.63
C ARG A 557 -35.08 15.38 -19.70
N GLU A 558 -34.83 15.83 -18.48
CA GLU A 558 -35.85 16.13 -17.46
C GLU A 558 -36.31 17.60 -17.52
N GLN A 559 -35.51 18.46 -18.17
CA GLN A 559 -35.86 19.81 -18.61
C GLN A 559 -36.40 19.76 -20.04
#